data_AF-A0A7S1TBI4-F1
#
_entry.id   AF-A0A7S1TBI4-F1
#
_cell.length_a   1.000
_cell.length_b   1.000
_cell.length_c   1.000
_cell.angle_alpha   90.00
_cell.angle_beta   90.00
_cell.angle_gamma   90.00
#
_symmetry.space_group_name_H-M   'P 1'
#
loop_
_entity.id
_entity.type
_entity.pdbx_description
1 polymer ?
#
loop_
_entity_poly.entity_id
_entity_poly.type
_entity_poly.pdbx_seq_one_letter_code
_entity_poly.pdbx_strand_id
1 'polypeptide(L)'
;MALDSSSRRTVLEVDLASAQRFPSNLIGVNCNILNQPFPYDSDEFRKLYEDAGRPFFRYPGGTVANYLNHGTGFLDANRAGNRRAGYERKNERVTRMTGGAGYVPEKFIEVVRGMELPFSLVLNMCTMSIDENESFLRKFAASGIQITHIELANEVFFAEYSTFFHDASEYLRQARELSRVCRSLFPHVKIGVVIPNTLYRNKSFPDRADKPGGDDDRQIRWIRQLARHPGFYDAVIVHCYSTIGVENSKSAADLPSVEQALKRGMSHADAQFGKLMRFIEKHFQKKEVWITEYGHSEIKNDALKEIWSFESTFVSALHNVILLLKMFTWPSITMAHWHSMSKMAQGGGRHKEPTVSHAVYGFIATTLREFQLCANLVVQECDYYEGIGEHCGRHSALEAGFFAREDSTSAPAYCVVVVNKSARQQRLEGIIDKDRRNFIISDVEVFSSCEPGLSKDSKCQISHNTDLGNLILDPYSISKIFLERVPNY
;
A
#
# COMPACT_ATOMS: atom_id res chain seq x y z
N MET A 1 21.37 2.56 -28.91
CA MET A 1 20.73 1.28 -29.30
C MET A 1 19.77 1.60 -30.44
N ALA A 2 19.84 0.89 -31.58
CA ALA A 2 18.82 1.02 -32.61
C ALA A 2 17.50 0.49 -32.06
N LEU A 3 16.39 1.20 -32.29
CA LEU A 3 15.06 0.73 -31.93
C LEU A 3 14.84 -0.64 -32.59
N ASP A 4 14.47 -1.62 -31.78
CA ASP A 4 14.07 -2.92 -32.30
C ASP A 4 12.77 -2.72 -33.10
N SER A 5 12.88 -2.80 -34.44
CA SER A 5 11.75 -2.69 -35.37
C SER A 5 10.65 -3.72 -35.13
N SER A 6 10.89 -4.71 -34.27
CA SER A 6 9.91 -5.72 -33.86
C SER A 6 9.05 -5.33 -32.65
N SER A 7 9.31 -4.18 -32.00
CA SER A 7 8.46 -3.72 -30.89
C SER A 7 7.02 -3.48 -31.36
N ARG A 8 6.07 -4.09 -30.64
CA ARG A 8 4.65 -3.91 -30.98
C ARG A 8 4.20 -2.50 -30.66
N ARG A 9 3.27 -2.04 -31.49
CA ARG A 9 2.59 -0.76 -31.35
C ARG A 9 1.64 -0.86 -30.16
N THR A 10 1.87 -0.08 -29.11
CA THR A 10 0.95 -0.04 -27.97
C THR A 10 -0.05 1.11 -28.14
N VAL A 11 -1.32 0.84 -27.86
CA VAL A 11 -2.38 1.85 -27.76
C VAL A 11 -3.02 1.77 -26.37
N LEU A 12 -3.25 2.92 -25.73
CA LEU A 12 -4.02 2.99 -24.48
C LEU A 12 -5.43 3.49 -24.79
N GLU A 13 -6.44 2.67 -24.52
CA GLU A 13 -7.86 3.03 -24.72
C GLU A 13 -8.50 3.41 -23.38
N VAL A 14 -9.10 4.59 -23.31
CA VAL A 14 -9.70 5.16 -22.09
C VAL A 14 -11.21 5.22 -22.19
N ASP A 15 -11.90 4.75 -21.15
CA ASP A 15 -13.34 4.89 -20.99
C ASP A 15 -13.69 6.14 -20.16
N LEU A 16 -13.75 7.31 -20.79
CA LEU A 16 -14.12 8.55 -20.10
C LEU A 16 -15.52 8.50 -19.46
N ALA A 17 -16.44 7.67 -19.96
CA ALA A 17 -17.77 7.51 -19.36
C ALA A 17 -17.71 6.76 -18.01
N SER A 18 -16.62 6.04 -17.74
CA SER A 18 -16.34 5.41 -16.45
C SER A 18 -15.62 6.32 -15.44
N ALA A 19 -15.36 7.57 -15.81
CA ALA A 19 -14.65 8.50 -14.95
C ALA A 19 -15.41 8.70 -13.62
N GLN A 20 -14.70 8.52 -12.51
CA GLN A 20 -15.25 8.66 -11.18
C GLN A 20 -14.22 9.26 -10.24
N ARG A 21 -14.71 9.96 -9.21
CA ARG A 21 -13.83 10.45 -8.15
C ARG A 21 -13.29 9.29 -7.35
N PHE A 22 -11.99 9.27 -7.11
CA PHE A 22 -11.39 8.31 -6.19
C PHE A 22 -11.15 8.95 -4.82
N PRO A 23 -11.20 8.17 -3.72
CA PRO A 23 -10.92 8.71 -2.39
C PRO A 23 -9.44 9.09 -2.25
N SER A 24 -9.18 10.26 -1.66
CA SER A 24 -7.82 10.72 -1.33
C SER A 24 -7.03 9.74 -0.44
N ASN A 25 -7.74 8.87 0.28
CA ASN A 25 -7.17 7.88 1.19
C ASN A 25 -6.52 6.69 0.45
N LEU A 26 -6.63 6.63 -0.89
CA LEU A 26 -5.83 5.73 -1.72
C LEU A 26 -4.36 6.16 -1.83
N ILE A 27 -4.08 7.44 -1.55
CA ILE A 27 -2.72 8.00 -1.53
C ILE A 27 -2.26 8.03 -0.08
N GLY A 28 -2.09 6.83 0.49
CA GLY A 28 -1.72 6.68 1.88
C GLY A 28 -0.40 5.94 2.11
N VAL A 29 0.11 6.05 3.33
CA VAL A 29 1.32 5.38 3.81
C VAL A 29 1.07 4.74 5.16
N ASN A 30 1.60 3.53 5.34
CA ASN A 30 1.55 2.88 6.65
C ASN A 30 2.66 3.43 7.53
N CYS A 31 2.37 3.79 8.78
CA CYS A 31 3.39 4.25 9.71
C CYS A 31 3.57 3.26 10.86
N ASN A 32 4.29 2.16 10.59
CA ASN A 32 4.64 1.16 11.60
C ASN A 32 5.82 1.65 12.48
N ILE A 33 5.56 1.88 13.76
CA ILE A 33 6.55 2.38 14.73
C ILE A 33 7.50 1.32 15.30
N LEU A 34 7.41 0.05 14.88
CA LEU A 34 8.09 -1.07 15.52
C LEU A 34 9.62 -1.01 15.45
N ASN A 35 10.17 -0.78 14.25
CA ASN A 35 11.59 -1.00 13.95
C ASN A 35 12.37 0.27 13.65
N GLN A 36 11.69 1.35 13.28
CA GLN A 36 12.27 2.66 13.05
C GLN A 36 11.21 3.68 13.41
N PRO A 37 11.04 3.93 14.70
CA PRO A 37 10.06 4.89 15.13
C PRO A 37 10.44 6.26 14.63
N PHE A 38 9.45 6.86 13.99
CA PHE A 38 9.56 8.18 13.42
C PHE A 38 9.15 9.18 14.51
N PRO A 39 10.03 10.11 14.92
CA PRO A 39 9.62 11.20 15.79
C PRO A 39 8.64 12.08 15.00
N TYR A 40 7.34 11.85 15.19
CA TYR A 40 6.28 12.55 14.45
C TYR A 40 6.34 14.07 14.60
N ASP A 41 6.93 14.53 15.70
CA ASP A 41 7.10 15.94 16.05
C ASP A 41 8.41 16.55 15.52
N SER A 42 9.20 15.82 14.72
CA SER A 42 10.43 16.37 14.15
C SER A 42 10.18 17.12 12.85
N ASP A 43 11.00 18.15 12.60
CA ASP A 43 10.95 18.91 11.35
C ASP A 43 11.28 18.03 10.14
N GLU A 44 12.14 17.02 10.32
CA GLU A 44 12.44 16.03 9.28
C GLU A 44 11.22 15.18 8.93
N PHE A 45 10.41 14.76 9.91
CA PHE A 45 9.15 14.08 9.62
C PHE A 45 8.22 14.98 8.84
N ARG A 46 8.04 16.22 9.29
CA ARG A 46 7.18 17.19 8.59
C ARG A 46 7.63 17.38 7.16
N LYS A 47 8.93 17.57 6.94
CA LYS A 47 9.49 17.70 5.59
C LYS A 47 9.22 16.46 4.74
N LEU A 48 9.52 15.27 5.25
CA LEU A 48 9.27 14.03 4.51
C LEU A 48 7.79 13.81 4.21
N TYR A 49 6.91 14.18 5.14
CA TYR A 49 5.47 14.16 4.97
C TYR A 49 5.02 15.10 3.86
N GLU A 50 5.48 16.34 3.88
CA GLU A 50 5.14 17.37 2.89
C GLU A 50 5.71 17.03 1.51
N ASP A 51 6.98 16.60 1.43
CA ASP A 51 7.64 16.18 0.20
C ASP A 51 6.98 14.91 -0.40
N ALA A 52 6.42 14.04 0.44
CA ALA A 52 5.58 12.90 0.00
C ALA A 52 4.17 13.32 -0.43
N GLY A 53 3.89 14.63 -0.48
CA GLY A 53 2.60 15.17 -0.87
C GLY A 53 1.53 15.09 0.23
N ARG A 54 1.88 15.00 1.52
CA ARG A 54 0.92 14.93 2.64
C ARG A 54 -0.01 13.70 2.62
N PRO A 55 0.53 12.46 2.58
CA PRO A 55 -0.28 11.25 2.42
C PRO A 55 -1.25 10.99 3.58
N PHE A 56 -2.25 10.14 3.33
CA PHE A 56 -3.13 9.64 4.38
C PHE A 56 -2.38 8.62 5.25
N PHE A 57 -2.35 8.81 6.56
CA PHE A 57 -1.51 8.01 7.47
C PHE A 57 -2.29 6.88 8.13
N ARG A 58 -1.65 5.72 8.25
CA ARG A 58 -2.10 4.70 9.20
C ARG A 58 -1.25 4.70 10.46
N TYR A 59 -1.89 4.84 11.62
CA TYR A 59 -1.24 4.94 12.92
C TYR A 59 -1.86 4.02 13.98
N PRO A 60 -1.07 3.42 14.91
CA PRO A 60 0.39 3.27 14.90
C PRO A 60 0.88 2.17 13.94
N GLY A 61 -0.05 1.56 13.17
CA GLY A 61 0.20 0.62 12.09
C GLY A 61 0.84 -0.71 12.51
N GLY A 62 0.64 -1.76 11.72
CA GLY A 62 1.32 -3.04 11.81
C GLY A 62 1.13 -3.80 13.12
N THR A 63 1.97 -4.82 13.31
CA THR A 63 1.93 -5.71 14.48
C THR A 63 2.04 -4.96 15.81
N VAL A 64 2.73 -3.83 15.84
CA VAL A 64 2.94 -3.04 17.06
C VAL A 64 1.64 -2.46 17.61
N ALA A 65 0.66 -2.17 16.75
CA ALA A 65 -0.65 -1.70 17.17
C ALA A 65 -1.37 -2.68 18.11
N ASN A 66 -1.10 -3.98 18.00
CA ASN A 66 -1.68 -4.99 18.88
C ASN A 66 -1.08 -5.01 20.29
N TYR A 67 -0.04 -4.23 20.57
CA TYR A 67 0.66 -4.27 21.86
C TYR A 67 0.96 -2.89 22.43
N LEU A 68 0.76 -1.82 21.66
CA LEU A 68 1.00 -0.46 22.14
C LEU A 68 -0.02 -0.11 23.24
N ASN A 69 0.50 0.17 24.43
CA ASN A 69 -0.27 0.73 25.52
C ASN A 69 -0.34 2.24 25.34
N HIS A 70 -1.49 2.76 24.93
CA HIS A 70 -1.67 4.19 24.70
C HIS A 70 -1.63 5.05 25.97
N GLY A 71 -1.67 4.44 27.16
CA GLY A 71 -1.47 5.15 28.43
C GLY A 71 0.00 5.44 28.73
N THR A 72 0.89 4.50 28.38
CA THR A 72 2.32 4.60 28.69
C THR A 72 3.20 4.91 27.48
N GLY A 73 2.68 4.70 26.27
CA GLY A 73 3.45 4.79 25.03
C GLY A 73 4.43 3.64 24.80
N PHE A 74 4.40 2.60 25.65
CA PHE A 74 5.26 1.42 25.54
C PHE A 74 4.48 0.19 25.07
N LEU A 75 5.21 -0.83 24.64
CA LEU A 75 4.62 -2.08 24.21
C LEU A 75 4.44 -2.99 25.43
N ASP A 76 3.20 -3.43 25.67
CA ASP A 76 2.91 -4.40 26.71
C ASP A 76 3.50 -5.75 26.34
N ALA A 77 4.11 -6.41 27.33
CA ALA A 77 4.50 -7.80 27.17
C ALA A 77 3.27 -8.65 26.83
N ASN A 78 3.46 -9.68 25.99
CA ASN A 78 2.39 -10.63 25.73
C ASN A 78 2.02 -11.32 27.05
N ARG A 79 0.83 -11.00 27.60
CA ARG A 79 0.34 -11.54 28.88
C ARG A 79 0.13 -13.06 28.85
N ALA A 80 0.16 -13.70 27.68
CA ALA A 80 -0.30 -15.07 27.50
C ALA A 80 0.77 -16.06 27.00
N GLY A 81 1.90 -16.14 27.71
CA GLY A 81 2.74 -17.36 27.71
C GLY A 81 3.52 -17.69 26.44
N ASN A 82 3.43 -16.89 25.37
CA ASN A 82 4.25 -17.09 24.17
C ASN A 82 5.67 -16.55 24.43
N ARG A 83 6.63 -17.46 24.69
CA ARG A 83 8.06 -17.21 25.01
C ARG A 83 8.84 -16.32 24.02
N ARG A 84 8.20 -15.80 22.96
CA ARG A 84 8.85 -15.08 21.85
C ARG A 84 8.69 -13.56 21.84
N ALA A 85 7.92 -12.95 22.73
CA ALA A 85 7.66 -11.50 22.70
C ALA A 85 8.13 -10.79 23.96
N GLY A 86 9.44 -10.81 24.18
CA GLY A 86 10.08 -9.81 25.03
C GLY A 86 10.16 -8.48 24.29
N TYR A 87 9.21 -7.59 24.53
CA TYR A 87 9.25 -6.23 23.98
C TYR A 87 10.27 -5.33 24.71
N GLU A 88 11.03 -5.84 25.68
CA GLU A 88 11.97 -5.07 26.49
C GLU A 88 13.00 -4.36 25.62
N ARG A 89 13.67 -5.07 24.69
CA ARG A 89 14.63 -4.43 23.76
C ARG A 89 14.01 -3.34 22.91
N LYS A 90 12.75 -3.52 22.51
CA LYS A 90 12.01 -2.50 21.74
C LYS A 90 11.68 -1.31 22.63
N ASN A 91 11.17 -1.55 23.84
CA ASN A 91 10.88 -0.51 24.83
C ASN A 91 12.14 0.23 25.28
N GLU A 92 13.28 -0.44 25.50
CA GLU A 92 14.58 0.21 25.74
C GLU A 92 14.94 1.17 24.61
N ARG A 93 14.72 0.74 23.36
CA ARG A 93 14.93 1.62 22.22
C ARG A 93 13.98 2.81 22.29
N VAL A 94 12.67 2.59 22.48
CA VAL A 94 11.64 3.64 22.65
C VAL A 94 12.08 4.63 23.72
N THR A 95 12.48 4.16 24.90
CA THR A 95 12.99 4.95 26.02
C THR A 95 14.13 5.86 25.56
N ARG A 96 15.14 5.32 24.87
CA ARG A 96 16.27 6.14 24.38
C ARG A 96 15.84 7.25 23.42
N MET A 97 14.90 6.99 22.51
CA MET A 97 14.53 7.97 21.47
C MET A 97 13.52 9.02 21.93
N THR A 98 12.69 8.65 22.90
CA THR A 98 11.62 9.50 23.46
C THR A 98 12.05 10.19 24.76
N GLY A 99 13.29 10.00 25.21
CA GLY A 99 13.75 10.50 26.51
C GLY A 99 12.98 9.87 27.68
N GLY A 100 12.50 8.64 27.52
CA GLY A 100 11.73 7.89 28.50
C GLY A 100 10.21 8.09 28.45
N ALA A 101 9.69 8.94 27.56
CA ALA A 101 8.27 9.25 27.50
C ALA A 101 7.40 8.16 26.86
N GLY A 102 7.94 7.33 25.96
CA GLY A 102 7.12 6.42 25.13
C GLY A 102 6.48 7.11 23.93
N TYR A 103 5.75 6.35 23.09
CA TYR A 103 4.88 6.88 22.03
C TYR A 103 3.51 7.26 22.58
N VAL A 104 3.48 8.27 23.43
CA VAL A 104 2.23 8.74 24.02
C VAL A 104 1.34 9.41 22.97
N PRO A 105 0.02 9.17 22.99
CA PRO A 105 -0.94 9.74 22.03
C PRO A 105 -0.87 11.25 21.87
N GLU A 106 -0.55 11.97 22.93
CA GLU A 106 -0.54 13.43 23.00
C GLU A 106 0.38 14.03 21.93
N LYS A 107 1.54 13.41 21.70
CA LYS A 107 2.47 13.83 20.64
C LYS A 107 1.92 13.61 19.24
N PHE A 108 1.22 12.51 19.02
CA PHE A 108 0.56 12.29 17.74
C PHE A 108 -0.63 13.25 17.53
N ILE A 109 -1.41 13.53 18.58
CA ILE A 109 -2.51 14.51 18.58
C ILE A 109 -1.99 15.92 18.24
N GLU A 110 -0.87 16.34 18.83
CA GLU A 110 -0.20 17.61 18.52
C GLU A 110 0.14 17.70 17.02
N VAL A 111 0.70 16.63 16.46
CA VAL A 111 1.08 16.54 15.04
C VAL A 111 -0.14 16.58 14.12
N VAL A 112 -1.18 15.80 14.44
CA VAL A 112 -2.44 15.80 13.69
C VAL A 112 -3.05 17.20 13.63
N ARG A 113 -3.05 17.93 14.74
CA ARG A 113 -3.55 19.32 14.77
C ARG A 113 -2.65 20.29 14.03
N GLY A 114 -1.34 20.20 14.24
CA GLY A 114 -0.38 21.14 13.67
C GLY A 114 -0.21 21.02 12.17
N MET A 115 -0.47 19.84 11.60
CA MET A 115 -0.26 19.54 10.17
C MET A 115 -1.55 19.22 9.42
N GLU A 116 -2.70 19.23 10.11
CA GLU A 116 -3.98 18.75 9.57
C GLU A 116 -3.86 17.34 8.97
N LEU A 117 -3.06 16.49 9.61
CA LEU A 117 -2.65 15.20 9.08
C LEU A 117 -3.87 14.24 9.04
N PRO A 118 -4.30 13.77 7.86
CA PRO A 118 -5.41 12.83 7.76
C PRO A 118 -4.92 11.42 8.07
N PHE A 119 -5.70 10.65 8.84
CA PHE A 119 -5.26 9.34 9.31
C PHE A 119 -6.38 8.30 9.53
N SER A 120 -6.01 7.02 9.49
CA SER A 120 -6.72 5.91 10.12
C SER A 120 -6.04 5.53 11.45
N LEU A 121 -6.85 5.07 12.40
CA LEU A 121 -6.39 4.62 13.70
C LEU A 121 -6.55 3.10 13.85
N VAL A 122 -5.49 2.40 14.21
CA VAL A 122 -5.52 0.96 14.53
C VAL A 122 -5.64 0.76 16.03
N LEU A 123 -6.71 0.10 16.48
CA LEU A 123 -6.92 -0.16 17.91
C LEU A 123 -6.18 -1.41 18.40
N ASN A 124 -5.65 -1.33 19.61
CA ASN A 124 -5.07 -2.47 20.30
C ASN A 124 -6.18 -3.32 20.92
N MET A 125 -6.51 -4.45 20.29
CA MET A 125 -7.49 -5.39 20.84
C MET A 125 -6.87 -6.61 21.54
N CYS A 126 -5.55 -6.70 21.64
CA CYS A 126 -4.91 -7.85 22.27
C CYS A 126 -4.55 -7.58 23.72
N THR A 127 -3.88 -6.45 24.02
CA THR A 127 -3.42 -6.17 25.39
C THR A 127 -4.23 -5.11 26.11
N MET A 128 -5.02 -4.31 25.39
CA MET A 128 -5.92 -3.31 25.96
C MET A 128 -7.37 -3.82 25.99
N SER A 129 -8.06 -3.51 27.07
CA SER A 129 -9.50 -3.71 27.26
C SER A 129 -10.34 -2.72 26.44
N ILE A 130 -11.66 -2.95 26.43
CA ILE A 130 -12.64 -2.02 25.83
C ILE A 130 -12.54 -0.63 26.46
N ASP A 131 -12.52 -0.55 27.81
CA ASP A 131 -12.45 0.70 28.55
C ASP A 131 -11.14 1.46 28.33
N GLU A 132 -10.01 0.73 28.22
CA GLU A 132 -8.72 1.35 27.90
C GLU A 132 -8.71 1.92 26.48
N ASN A 133 -9.29 1.23 25.50
CA ASN A 133 -9.46 1.75 24.14
C ASN A 133 -10.43 2.95 24.12
N GLU A 134 -11.53 2.90 24.87
CA GLU A 134 -12.46 4.03 25.00
C GLU A 134 -11.77 5.26 25.58
N SER A 135 -11.02 5.09 26.67
CA SER A 135 -10.24 6.16 27.31
C SER A 135 -9.26 6.79 26.32
N PHE A 136 -8.57 5.97 25.52
CA PHE A 136 -7.71 6.44 24.45
C PHE A 136 -8.46 7.24 23.39
N LEU A 137 -9.59 6.75 22.89
CA LEU A 137 -10.42 7.43 21.90
C LEU A 137 -10.98 8.77 22.43
N ARG A 138 -11.34 8.83 23.71
CA ARG A 138 -11.81 10.06 24.37
C ARG A 138 -10.75 11.17 24.35
N LYS A 139 -9.45 10.86 24.33
CA LYS A 139 -8.39 11.86 24.18
C LYS A 139 -8.47 12.58 22.83
N PHE A 140 -8.75 11.87 21.74
CA PHE A 140 -8.96 12.47 20.42
C PHE A 140 -10.24 13.32 20.38
N ALA A 141 -11.35 12.78 20.89
CA ALA A 141 -12.62 13.49 20.94
C ALA A 141 -12.53 14.78 21.76
N ALA A 142 -11.90 14.74 22.94
CA ALA A 142 -11.66 15.90 23.79
C ALA A 142 -10.73 16.94 23.14
N SER A 143 -9.87 16.50 22.20
CA SER A 143 -8.99 17.39 21.42
C SER A 143 -9.66 17.98 20.18
N GLY A 144 -10.95 17.70 19.96
CA GLY A 144 -11.71 18.16 18.80
C GLY A 144 -11.35 17.45 17.48
N ILE A 145 -10.52 16.41 17.52
CA ILE A 145 -10.11 15.66 16.33
C ILE A 145 -11.24 14.69 15.95
N GLN A 146 -11.70 14.77 14.71
CA GLN A 146 -12.64 13.80 14.14
C GLN A 146 -11.87 12.63 13.53
N ILE A 147 -12.07 11.43 14.09
CA ILE A 147 -11.52 10.21 13.49
C ILE A 147 -12.51 9.71 12.45
N THR A 148 -12.05 9.59 11.20
CA THR A 148 -12.91 9.17 10.09
C THR A 148 -12.81 7.67 9.79
N HIS A 149 -11.70 7.02 10.15
CA HIS A 149 -11.44 5.60 9.88
C HIS A 149 -10.76 4.93 11.07
N ILE A 150 -11.34 3.82 11.54
CA ILE A 150 -10.78 2.99 12.62
C ILE A 150 -10.66 1.55 12.15
N GLU A 151 -9.50 0.96 12.37
CA GLU A 151 -9.18 -0.45 12.14
C GLU A 151 -9.25 -1.22 13.46
N LEU A 152 -10.02 -2.31 13.49
CA LEU A 152 -10.18 -3.16 14.67
C LEU A 152 -9.10 -4.25 14.69
N ALA A 153 -7.94 -3.89 15.26
CA ALA A 153 -6.69 -4.65 15.35
C ALA A 153 -5.94 -4.85 14.03
N ASN A 154 -4.76 -5.48 14.12
CA ASN A 154 -3.88 -5.79 13.00
C ASN A 154 -3.64 -7.30 12.86
N GLU A 155 -4.07 -7.93 11.77
CA GLU A 155 -3.75 -9.34 11.42
C GLU A 155 -3.96 -10.39 12.54
N VAL A 156 -4.90 -10.16 13.46
CA VAL A 156 -5.15 -11.04 14.61
C VAL A 156 -5.76 -12.42 14.25
N PHE A 157 -5.93 -12.67 12.96
CA PHE A 157 -6.35 -13.97 12.42
C PHE A 157 -5.23 -15.03 12.47
N PHE A 158 -3.96 -14.66 12.64
CA PHE A 158 -2.87 -15.64 12.77
C PHE A 158 -2.98 -16.48 14.05
N ALA A 159 -2.47 -17.71 14.00
CA ALA A 159 -2.48 -18.63 15.13
C ALA A 159 -1.66 -18.11 16.33
N GLU A 160 -0.65 -17.27 16.11
CA GLU A 160 0.12 -16.66 17.20
C GLU A 160 -0.70 -15.74 18.13
N TYR A 161 -1.88 -15.30 17.68
CA TYR A 161 -2.84 -14.53 18.49
C TYR A 161 -3.93 -15.40 19.13
N SER A 162 -3.81 -16.74 19.09
CA SER A 162 -4.83 -17.65 19.64
C SER A 162 -5.07 -17.48 21.14
N THR A 163 -4.12 -16.85 21.84
CA THR A 163 -4.22 -16.54 23.26
C THR A 163 -5.08 -15.31 23.55
N PHE A 164 -5.26 -14.43 22.56
CA PHE A 164 -6.15 -13.26 22.64
C PHE A 164 -7.50 -13.53 22.00
N PHE A 165 -7.49 -14.29 20.89
CA PHE A 165 -8.66 -14.70 20.15
C PHE A 165 -8.56 -16.18 19.81
N HIS A 166 -9.17 -17.05 20.60
CA HIS A 166 -9.19 -18.48 20.34
C HIS A 166 -9.77 -18.80 18.96
N ASP A 167 -10.78 -18.04 18.54
CA ASP A 167 -11.38 -18.11 17.21
C ASP A 167 -11.91 -16.74 16.74
N ALA A 168 -12.55 -16.73 15.57
CA ALA A 168 -13.15 -15.53 15.00
C ALA A 168 -14.38 -15.03 15.77
N SER A 169 -15.07 -15.90 16.52
CA SER A 169 -16.26 -15.54 17.29
C SER A 169 -15.89 -14.63 18.46
N GLU A 170 -14.77 -14.92 19.15
CA GLU A 170 -14.23 -14.06 20.20
C GLU A 170 -13.83 -12.68 19.67
N TYR A 171 -13.15 -12.64 18.52
CA TYR A 171 -12.82 -11.39 17.84
C TYR A 171 -14.09 -10.60 17.48
N LEU A 172 -15.08 -11.25 16.86
CA LEU A 172 -16.35 -10.62 16.47
C LEU A 172 -17.08 -10.00 17.66
N ARG A 173 -17.08 -10.66 18.82
CA ARG A 173 -17.70 -10.14 20.03
C ARG A 173 -17.06 -8.82 20.44
N GLN A 174 -15.74 -8.79 20.58
CA GLN A 174 -15.00 -7.59 20.97
C GLN A 174 -15.08 -6.49 19.90
N ALA A 175 -14.96 -6.86 18.63
CA ALA A 175 -15.00 -5.93 17.51
C ALA A 175 -16.36 -5.21 17.41
N ARG A 176 -17.48 -5.90 17.68
CA ARG A 176 -18.81 -5.28 17.76
C ARG A 176 -18.91 -4.29 18.91
N GLU A 177 -18.35 -4.65 20.06
CA GLU A 177 -18.36 -3.78 21.25
C GLU A 177 -17.56 -2.50 21.00
N LEU A 178 -16.32 -2.64 20.54
CA LEU A 178 -15.50 -1.49 20.15
C LEU A 178 -16.12 -0.66 19.02
N SER A 179 -16.75 -1.28 18.02
CA SER A 179 -17.44 -0.53 16.96
C SER A 179 -18.53 0.40 17.52
N ARG A 180 -19.28 -0.05 18.54
CA ARG A 180 -20.29 0.81 19.21
C ARG A 180 -19.63 1.95 19.98
N VAL A 181 -18.55 1.69 20.70
CA VAL A 181 -17.77 2.71 21.41
C VAL A 181 -17.21 3.75 20.42
N CYS A 182 -16.64 3.29 19.30
CA CYS A 182 -16.11 4.17 18.27
C CYS A 182 -17.21 5.09 17.71
N ARG A 183 -18.38 4.53 17.38
CA ARG A 183 -19.50 5.29 16.82
C ARG A 183 -20.20 6.20 17.82
N SER A 184 -20.16 5.90 19.12
CA SER A 184 -20.70 6.80 20.14
C SER A 184 -19.83 8.04 20.32
N LEU A 185 -18.51 7.91 20.15
CA LEU A 185 -17.56 9.03 20.22
C LEU A 185 -17.43 9.76 18.88
N PHE A 186 -17.53 9.04 17.77
CA PHE A 186 -17.36 9.56 16.40
C PHE A 186 -18.49 9.05 15.49
N PRO A 187 -19.65 9.74 15.44
CA PRO A 187 -20.85 9.23 14.75
C PRO A 187 -20.70 8.91 13.26
N HIS A 188 -19.71 9.50 12.60
CA HIS A 188 -19.44 9.31 11.17
C HIS A 188 -18.21 8.43 10.88
N VAL A 189 -17.63 7.80 11.90
CA VAL A 189 -16.45 6.95 11.72
C VAL A 189 -16.80 5.70 10.94
N LYS A 190 -15.95 5.37 9.96
CA LYS A 190 -15.98 4.06 9.30
C LYS A 190 -15.13 3.07 10.08
N ILE A 191 -15.61 1.84 10.15
CA ILE A 191 -14.98 0.74 10.89
C ILE A 191 -14.50 -0.34 9.92
N GLY A 192 -13.22 -0.68 9.99
CA GLY A 192 -12.61 -1.76 9.22
C GLY A 192 -12.28 -2.97 10.09
N VAL A 193 -12.51 -4.17 9.55
CA VAL A 193 -12.16 -5.45 10.20
C VAL A 193 -11.15 -6.22 9.37
N VAL A 194 -10.19 -6.87 10.02
CA VAL A 194 -9.10 -7.57 9.32
C VAL A 194 -9.54 -8.91 8.74
N ILE A 195 -9.19 -9.15 7.48
CA ILE A 195 -9.33 -10.44 6.80
C ILE A 195 -7.95 -11.04 6.46
N PRO A 196 -7.85 -12.38 6.44
CA PRO A 196 -6.63 -13.10 6.09
C PRO A 196 -5.96 -12.69 4.78
N ASN A 197 -4.63 -12.51 4.81
CA ASN A 197 -3.81 -12.23 3.63
C ASN A 197 -3.48 -13.47 2.79
N THR A 198 -3.79 -14.68 3.27
CA THR A 198 -3.65 -15.93 2.52
C THR A 198 -4.47 -15.93 1.22
N LEU A 199 -5.54 -15.14 1.17
CA LEU A 199 -6.33 -14.89 -0.04
C LEU A 199 -5.51 -14.26 -1.18
N TYR A 200 -4.49 -13.47 -0.85
CA TYR A 200 -3.58 -12.89 -1.83
C TYR A 200 -2.39 -13.82 -2.10
N ARG A 201 -1.82 -14.39 -1.02
CA ARG A 201 -0.53 -15.11 -1.09
C ARG A 201 -0.61 -16.49 -1.73
N ASN A 202 -1.71 -17.23 -1.52
CA ASN A 202 -1.76 -18.64 -1.89
C ASN A 202 -2.18 -18.83 -3.35
N LYS A 203 -1.60 -19.83 -4.04
CA LYS A 203 -1.96 -20.16 -5.43
C LYS A 203 -3.43 -20.52 -5.62
N SER A 204 -3.99 -21.25 -4.64
CA SER A 204 -5.37 -21.70 -4.64
C SER A 204 -6.16 -20.98 -3.55
N PHE A 205 -7.27 -20.37 -3.94
CA PHE A 205 -8.27 -19.90 -2.98
C PHE A 205 -8.84 -21.11 -2.24
N PRO A 206 -9.11 -20.99 -0.94
CA PRO A 206 -9.72 -22.06 -0.18
C PRO A 206 -11.22 -22.19 -0.53
N ASP A 207 -11.51 -22.72 -1.71
CA ASP A 207 -12.80 -23.34 -2.00
C ASP A 207 -12.84 -24.80 -1.48
N ARG A 208 -11.71 -25.32 -0.98
CA ARG A 208 -11.63 -26.69 -0.44
C ARG A 208 -12.23 -26.74 0.96
N ALA A 209 -13.36 -27.42 1.07
CA ALA A 209 -13.99 -27.82 2.33
C ALA A 209 -13.32 -29.05 2.96
N ASP A 210 -12.24 -29.57 2.37
CA ASP A 210 -11.94 -31.00 2.43
C ASP A 210 -10.69 -31.35 3.28
N LYS A 211 -10.05 -30.37 3.93
CA LYS A 211 -8.95 -30.65 4.88
C LYS A 211 -9.14 -29.93 6.22
N PRO A 212 -9.96 -30.48 7.12
CA PRO A 212 -10.01 -30.01 8.50
C PRO A 212 -8.66 -30.28 9.20
N GLY A 213 -8.05 -29.27 9.81
CA GLY A 213 -6.97 -29.43 10.79
C GLY A 213 -5.78 -28.46 10.78
N GLY A 214 -5.75 -27.38 9.98
CA GLY A 214 -4.58 -26.47 9.88
C GLY A 214 -4.86 -24.97 10.09
N ASP A 215 -3.82 -24.12 10.03
CA ASP A 215 -3.94 -22.65 10.08
C ASP A 215 -4.88 -22.09 9.00
N ASP A 216 -4.93 -22.77 7.84
CA ASP A 216 -5.86 -22.45 6.76
C ASP A 216 -7.31 -22.52 7.22
N ASP A 217 -7.66 -23.49 8.08
CA ASP A 217 -9.01 -23.60 8.61
C ASP A 217 -9.39 -22.40 9.48
N ARG A 218 -8.45 -21.91 10.32
CA ARG A 218 -8.70 -20.75 11.17
C ARG A 218 -9.01 -19.53 10.32
N GLN A 219 -8.19 -19.27 9.30
CA GLN A 219 -8.34 -18.13 8.39
C GLN A 219 -9.62 -18.23 7.55
N ILE A 220 -9.96 -19.41 7.02
CA ILE A 220 -11.21 -19.63 6.29
C ILE A 220 -12.43 -19.42 7.20
N ARG A 221 -12.40 -19.98 8.42
CA ARG A 221 -13.47 -19.76 9.41
C ARG A 221 -13.59 -18.28 9.74
N TRP A 222 -12.48 -17.57 9.86
CA TRP A 222 -12.44 -16.12 10.10
C TRP A 222 -13.21 -15.34 9.03
N ILE A 223 -12.91 -15.59 7.75
CA ILE A 223 -13.60 -14.97 6.61
C ILE A 223 -15.10 -15.27 6.64
N ARG A 224 -15.46 -16.55 6.81
CA ARG A 224 -16.87 -16.99 6.83
C ARG A 224 -17.66 -16.34 7.97
N GLN A 225 -17.04 -16.23 9.14
CA GLN A 225 -17.67 -15.60 10.31
C GLN A 225 -17.88 -14.10 10.10
N LEU A 226 -16.88 -13.37 9.59
CA LEU A 226 -17.04 -11.94 9.29
C LEU A 226 -18.11 -11.68 8.21
N ALA A 227 -18.11 -12.47 7.13
CA ALA A 227 -19.07 -12.33 6.03
C ALA A 227 -20.52 -12.56 6.48
N ARG A 228 -20.76 -13.43 7.46
CA ARG A 228 -22.09 -13.68 8.04
C ARG A 228 -22.59 -12.58 8.97
N HIS A 229 -21.71 -11.66 9.36
CA HIS A 229 -22.02 -10.64 10.36
C HIS A 229 -21.65 -9.21 9.92
N PRO A 230 -22.15 -8.75 8.76
CA PRO A 230 -21.72 -7.48 8.16
C PRO A 230 -22.21 -6.23 8.89
N GLY A 231 -23.07 -6.33 9.91
CA GLY A 231 -23.83 -5.20 10.45
C GLY A 231 -23.07 -4.18 11.30
N PHE A 232 -21.81 -4.44 11.66
CA PHE A 232 -21.05 -3.59 12.60
C PHE A 232 -19.78 -2.97 12.02
N TYR A 233 -19.45 -3.25 10.76
CA TYR A 233 -18.28 -2.73 10.07
C TYR A 233 -18.65 -2.23 8.68
N ASP A 234 -17.85 -1.31 8.15
CA ASP A 234 -18.06 -0.65 6.85
C ASP A 234 -17.08 -1.18 5.80
N ALA A 235 -15.91 -1.65 6.25
CA ALA A 235 -14.84 -2.12 5.38
C ALA A 235 -14.23 -3.46 5.84
N VAL A 236 -13.68 -4.20 4.88
CA VAL A 236 -12.72 -5.27 5.16
C VAL A 236 -11.31 -4.81 4.85
N ILE A 237 -10.38 -5.21 5.72
CA ILE A 237 -8.97 -4.83 5.64
C ILE A 237 -8.16 -6.03 5.18
N VAL A 238 -7.42 -5.87 4.08
CA VAL A 238 -6.53 -6.92 3.54
C VAL A 238 -5.14 -6.37 3.31
N HIS A 239 -4.12 -7.18 3.60
CA HIS A 239 -2.72 -6.81 3.34
C HIS A 239 -2.19 -7.55 2.11
N CYS A 240 -1.59 -6.81 1.18
CA CYS A 240 -1.18 -7.31 -0.13
C CYS A 240 0.33 -7.26 -0.30
N TYR A 241 1.01 -8.34 0.10
CA TYR A 241 2.47 -8.48 -0.08
C TYR A 241 2.81 -9.52 -1.13
N SER A 242 3.30 -9.06 -2.29
CA SER A 242 3.72 -9.97 -3.37
C SER A 242 4.97 -10.74 -2.96
N THR A 243 5.03 -12.02 -3.32
CA THR A 243 6.23 -12.84 -3.08
C THR A 243 7.32 -12.52 -4.09
N ILE A 244 8.51 -12.19 -3.59
CA ILE A 244 9.70 -11.92 -4.43
C ILE A 244 10.64 -13.12 -4.52
N GLY A 245 10.23 -14.28 -3.98
CA GLY A 245 10.98 -15.51 -4.08
C GLY A 245 12.16 -15.64 -3.11
N VAL A 246 12.24 -14.78 -2.09
CA VAL A 246 13.21 -14.89 -1.01
C VAL A 246 12.60 -15.67 0.14
N GLU A 247 13.25 -16.76 0.53
CA GLU A 247 12.92 -17.51 1.74
C GLU A 247 13.92 -17.12 2.84
N ASN A 248 13.42 -16.79 4.03
CA ASN A 248 14.25 -16.30 5.13
C ASN A 248 15.26 -17.34 5.67
N SER A 249 15.11 -18.60 5.29
CA SER A 249 16.01 -19.71 5.64
C SER A 249 17.15 -19.93 4.63
N LYS A 250 17.12 -19.25 3.48
CA LYS A 250 18.12 -19.44 2.42
C LYS A 250 19.40 -18.64 2.69
N SER A 251 20.51 -19.12 2.11
CA SER A 251 21.80 -18.41 2.15
C SER A 251 21.79 -17.24 1.17
N ALA A 252 22.74 -16.30 1.34
CA ALA A 252 22.89 -15.18 0.41
C ALA A 252 23.18 -15.63 -1.04
N ALA A 253 23.84 -16.78 -1.22
CA ALA A 253 24.16 -17.33 -2.53
C ALA A 253 22.93 -17.88 -3.28
N ASP A 254 21.84 -18.17 -2.56
CA ASP A 254 20.59 -18.70 -3.14
C ASP A 254 19.54 -17.59 -3.39
N LEU A 255 19.91 -16.33 -3.18
CA LEU A 255 19.02 -15.20 -3.44
C LEU A 255 18.79 -15.04 -4.94
N PRO A 256 17.54 -14.79 -5.37
CA PRO A 256 17.28 -14.40 -6.75
C PRO A 256 17.99 -13.07 -7.06
N SER A 257 18.31 -12.83 -8.33
CA SER A 257 18.72 -11.48 -8.74
C SER A 257 17.61 -10.47 -8.44
N VAL A 258 17.95 -9.19 -8.29
CA VAL A 258 16.97 -8.13 -8.07
C VAL A 258 15.90 -8.10 -9.19
N GLU A 259 16.32 -8.36 -10.43
CA GLU A 259 15.40 -8.47 -11.57
C GLU A 259 14.47 -9.69 -11.45
N GLN A 260 15.00 -10.86 -11.10
CA GLN A 260 14.18 -12.05 -10.88
C GLN A 260 13.18 -11.83 -9.73
N ALA A 261 13.57 -11.13 -8.67
CA ALA A 261 12.69 -10.79 -7.58
C ALA A 261 11.58 -9.84 -7.98
N LEU A 262 11.90 -8.76 -8.70
CA LEU A 262 10.90 -7.87 -9.30
C LEU A 262 9.93 -8.68 -10.17
N LYS A 263 10.46 -9.50 -11.08
CA LYS A 263 9.66 -10.31 -12.00
C LYS A 263 8.74 -11.28 -11.26
N ARG A 264 9.20 -11.92 -10.17
CA ARG A 264 8.35 -12.74 -9.28
C ARG A 264 7.25 -11.91 -8.62
N GLY A 265 7.59 -10.74 -8.08
CA GLY A 265 6.65 -9.84 -7.42
C GLY A 265 5.54 -9.33 -8.36
N MET A 266 5.90 -8.98 -9.60
CA MET A 266 4.96 -8.58 -10.65
C MET A 266 4.09 -9.75 -11.11
N SER A 267 4.69 -10.91 -11.36
CA SER A 267 3.95 -12.14 -11.73
C SER A 267 2.91 -12.50 -10.67
N HIS A 268 3.27 -12.37 -9.38
CA HIS A 268 2.34 -12.54 -8.28
C HIS A 268 1.18 -11.55 -8.35
N ALA A 269 1.48 -10.24 -8.46
CA ALA A 269 0.47 -9.20 -8.50
C ALA A 269 -0.51 -9.38 -9.68
N ASP A 270 0.00 -9.63 -10.88
CA ASP A 270 -0.81 -9.83 -12.08
C ASP A 270 -1.68 -11.09 -11.99
N ALA A 271 -1.19 -12.16 -11.36
CA ALA A 271 -1.94 -13.41 -11.25
C ALA A 271 -2.98 -13.42 -10.12
N GLN A 272 -2.77 -12.68 -9.03
CA GLN A 272 -3.57 -12.81 -7.80
C GLN A 272 -4.46 -11.61 -7.49
N PHE A 273 -4.04 -10.38 -7.80
CA PHE A 273 -4.74 -9.19 -7.32
C PHE A 273 -6.22 -9.16 -7.77
N GLY A 274 -6.48 -9.36 -9.06
CA GLY A 274 -7.86 -9.41 -9.57
C GLY A 274 -8.68 -10.60 -9.03
N LYS A 275 -8.04 -11.72 -8.67
CA LYS A 275 -8.74 -12.87 -8.06
C LYS A 275 -9.14 -12.55 -6.62
N LEU A 276 -8.25 -11.92 -5.87
CA LEU A 276 -8.52 -11.44 -4.51
C LEU A 276 -9.72 -10.49 -4.51
N MET A 277 -9.71 -9.49 -5.39
CA MET A 277 -10.78 -8.49 -5.41
C MET A 277 -12.14 -9.10 -5.75
N ARG A 278 -12.22 -9.97 -6.76
CA ARG A 278 -13.46 -10.70 -7.07
C ARG A 278 -13.93 -11.56 -5.91
N PHE A 279 -13.01 -12.19 -5.17
CA PHE A 279 -13.36 -12.95 -3.97
C PHE A 279 -13.98 -12.04 -2.90
N ILE A 280 -13.34 -10.89 -2.61
CA ILE A 280 -13.83 -9.96 -1.61
C ILE A 280 -15.20 -9.41 -2.00
N GLU A 281 -15.38 -8.92 -3.22
CA GLU A 281 -16.67 -8.39 -3.70
C GLU A 281 -17.80 -9.42 -3.63
N LYS A 282 -17.50 -10.69 -3.94
CA LYS A 282 -18.45 -11.79 -3.85
C LYS A 282 -18.91 -12.05 -2.41
N HIS A 283 -17.98 -12.04 -1.45
CA HIS A 283 -18.22 -12.48 -0.07
C HIS A 283 -18.57 -11.34 0.91
N PHE A 284 -18.15 -10.12 0.61
CA PHE A 284 -18.32 -8.93 1.46
C PHE A 284 -19.05 -7.82 0.68
N GLN A 285 -20.09 -8.18 -0.07
CA GLN A 285 -20.85 -7.28 -0.93
C GLN A 285 -21.16 -5.94 -0.26
N LYS A 286 -20.97 -4.84 -1.01
CA LYS A 286 -21.19 -3.45 -0.57
C LYS A 286 -20.26 -2.97 0.56
N LYS A 287 -19.26 -3.75 0.95
CA LYS A 287 -18.21 -3.29 1.86
C LYS A 287 -17.11 -2.58 1.09
N GLU A 288 -16.56 -1.57 1.73
CA GLU A 288 -15.30 -1.00 1.28
C GLU A 288 -14.17 -2.00 1.49
N VAL A 289 -13.11 -1.85 0.69
CA VAL A 289 -11.87 -2.58 0.83
C VAL A 289 -10.78 -1.59 1.20
N TRP A 290 -10.15 -1.83 2.34
CA TRP A 290 -8.99 -1.06 2.78
C TRP A 290 -7.74 -1.93 2.63
N ILE A 291 -6.83 -1.51 1.76
CA ILE A 291 -5.52 -2.17 1.61
C ILE A 291 -4.51 -1.43 2.47
N THR A 292 -4.57 -1.69 3.77
CA THR A 292 -3.86 -0.88 4.77
C THR A 292 -2.38 -1.24 4.93
N GLU A 293 -1.93 -2.24 4.18
CA GLU A 293 -0.53 -2.54 3.91
C GLU A 293 -0.41 -3.18 2.53
N TYR A 294 0.44 -2.62 1.67
CA TYR A 294 0.84 -3.29 0.45
C TYR A 294 2.33 -3.15 0.16
N GLY A 295 2.82 -4.09 -0.64
CA GLY A 295 4.11 -4.05 -1.29
C GLY A 295 4.64 -5.44 -1.59
N HIS A 296 5.88 -5.72 -1.23
CA HIS A 296 6.47 -7.05 -1.38
C HIS A 296 6.79 -7.69 -0.03
N SER A 297 6.94 -9.01 -0.01
CA SER A 297 7.28 -9.77 1.19
C SER A 297 8.59 -9.25 1.81
N GLU A 298 8.58 -9.00 3.11
CA GLU A 298 9.76 -8.56 3.88
C GLU A 298 10.77 -9.71 4.00
N ILE A 299 12.04 -9.38 3.81
CA ILE A 299 13.19 -10.23 4.11
C ILE A 299 13.44 -10.10 5.61
N LYS A 300 13.23 -11.12 6.43
CA LYS A 300 13.37 -11.02 7.89
C LYS A 300 14.80 -11.20 8.39
N ASN A 301 15.71 -11.68 7.55
CA ASN A 301 17.10 -11.90 7.90
C ASN A 301 17.92 -10.62 7.68
N ASP A 302 18.46 -10.03 8.75
CA ASP A 302 19.18 -8.76 8.69
C ASP A 302 20.43 -8.82 7.81
N ALA A 303 21.15 -9.95 7.77
CA ALA A 303 22.30 -10.11 6.87
C ALA A 303 21.85 -10.11 5.40
N LEU A 304 20.72 -10.74 5.08
CA LEU A 304 20.17 -10.70 3.71
C LEU A 304 19.63 -9.31 3.35
N LYS A 305 19.05 -8.58 4.31
CA LYS A 305 18.64 -7.18 4.11
C LYS A 305 19.84 -6.31 3.74
N GLU A 306 20.94 -6.43 4.48
CA GLU A 306 22.14 -5.64 4.26
C GLU A 306 22.76 -5.94 2.88
N ILE A 307 22.91 -7.22 2.54
CA ILE A 307 23.51 -7.66 1.28
C ILE A 307 22.67 -7.23 0.07
N TRP A 308 21.35 -7.45 0.13
CA TRP A 308 20.52 -7.33 -1.07
C TRP A 308 19.80 -5.98 -1.17
N SER A 309 19.51 -5.33 -0.04
CA SER A 309 18.93 -3.98 0.06
C SER A 309 17.73 -3.72 -0.87
N PHE A 310 16.96 -4.75 -1.24
CA PHE A 310 15.91 -4.67 -2.25
C PHE A 310 14.86 -3.59 -1.96
N GLU A 311 14.49 -3.41 -0.69
CA GLU A 311 13.55 -2.38 -0.22
C GLU A 311 13.97 -0.94 -0.55
N SER A 312 15.28 -0.72 -0.72
CA SER A 312 15.88 0.59 -1.06
C SER A 312 16.16 0.74 -2.56
N THR A 313 15.70 -0.19 -3.40
CA THR A 313 15.92 -0.12 -4.85
C THR A 313 14.74 0.52 -5.58
N PHE A 314 15.03 1.12 -6.74
CA PHE A 314 14.01 1.67 -7.62
C PHE A 314 12.95 0.62 -8.01
N VAL A 315 13.34 -0.65 -8.18
CA VAL A 315 12.40 -1.70 -8.59
C VAL A 315 11.42 -2.12 -7.50
N SER A 316 11.79 -1.99 -6.23
CA SER A 316 10.82 -2.15 -5.14
C SER A 316 9.76 -1.05 -5.24
N ALA A 317 10.18 0.19 -5.48
CA ALA A 317 9.25 1.31 -5.68
C ALA A 317 8.37 1.12 -6.94
N LEU A 318 8.95 0.67 -8.05
CA LEU A 318 8.24 0.31 -9.28
C LEU A 318 7.13 -0.72 -9.02
N HIS A 319 7.44 -1.78 -8.27
CA HIS A 319 6.47 -2.81 -7.88
C HIS A 319 5.29 -2.25 -7.10
N ASN A 320 5.55 -1.32 -6.17
CA ASN A 320 4.50 -0.69 -5.38
C ASN A 320 3.60 0.22 -6.23
N VAL A 321 4.16 0.93 -7.22
CA VAL A 321 3.34 1.72 -8.18
C VAL A 321 2.45 0.80 -9.02
N ILE A 322 2.94 -0.37 -9.44
CA ILE A 322 2.11 -1.36 -10.17
C ILE A 322 0.90 -1.78 -9.31
N LEU A 323 1.12 -2.09 -8.03
CA LEU A 323 0.02 -2.43 -7.12
C LEU A 323 -0.96 -1.26 -6.94
N LEU A 324 -0.45 -0.04 -6.77
CA LEU A 324 -1.27 1.16 -6.65
C LEU A 324 -2.16 1.40 -7.88
N LEU A 325 -1.59 1.29 -9.09
CA LEU A 325 -2.37 1.42 -10.33
C LEU A 325 -3.48 0.38 -10.45
N LYS A 326 -3.20 -0.87 -10.03
CA LYS A 326 -4.23 -1.91 -9.96
C LYS A 326 -5.35 -1.54 -8.99
N MET A 327 -5.05 -0.88 -7.87
CA MET A 327 -6.07 -0.48 -6.91
C MET A 327 -7.08 0.51 -7.49
N PHE A 328 -6.62 1.43 -8.35
CA PHE A 328 -7.51 2.38 -9.04
C PHE A 328 -8.50 1.73 -10.00
N THR A 329 -8.28 0.47 -10.42
CA THR A 329 -9.21 -0.27 -11.27
C THR A 329 -10.39 -0.88 -10.52
N TRP A 330 -10.41 -0.80 -9.18
CA TRP A 330 -11.46 -1.38 -8.34
C TRP A 330 -12.15 -0.31 -7.49
N PRO A 331 -13.38 0.11 -7.84
CA PRO A 331 -14.10 1.16 -7.11
C PRO A 331 -14.37 0.83 -5.63
N SER A 332 -14.38 -0.46 -5.28
CA SER A 332 -14.56 -0.90 -3.89
C SER A 332 -13.37 -0.56 -2.99
N ILE A 333 -12.18 -0.30 -3.55
CA ILE A 333 -11.00 0.06 -2.77
C ILE A 333 -11.07 1.55 -2.46
N THR A 334 -11.19 1.88 -1.18
CA THR A 334 -11.35 3.27 -0.73
C THR A 334 -10.19 3.77 0.11
N MET A 335 -9.24 2.90 0.44
CA MET A 335 -8.06 3.23 1.22
C MET A 335 -6.90 2.31 0.84
N ALA A 336 -5.71 2.88 0.69
CA ALA A 336 -4.50 2.12 0.43
C ALA A 336 -3.29 2.75 1.12
N HIS A 337 -2.45 1.92 1.73
CA HIS A 337 -1.26 2.37 2.45
C HIS A 337 -0.02 1.61 1.98
N TRP A 338 0.90 2.34 1.34
CA TRP A 338 2.21 1.81 0.99
C TRP A 338 2.96 1.47 2.29
N HIS A 339 3.41 0.22 2.44
CA HIS A 339 4.17 -0.19 3.61
C HIS A 339 5.67 0.04 3.43
N SER A 340 6.31 0.99 4.11
CA SER A 340 5.81 1.94 5.12
C SER A 340 6.61 3.24 5.07
N MET A 341 6.13 4.31 5.73
CA MET A 341 6.84 5.59 5.86
C MET A 341 8.27 5.40 6.43
N SER A 342 8.43 4.45 7.35
CA SER A 342 9.73 4.07 7.90
C SER A 342 10.68 3.41 6.91
N LYS A 343 10.20 2.94 5.75
CA LYS A 343 11.00 2.42 4.62
C LYS A 343 11.22 3.49 3.53
N MET A 344 10.38 4.53 3.53
CA MET A 344 10.55 5.72 2.70
C MET A 344 11.64 6.65 3.25
N ALA A 345 12.12 6.42 4.47
CA ALA A 345 13.27 7.13 4.99
C ALA A 345 14.32 6.17 5.57
N GLN A 346 15.59 6.50 5.37
CA GLN A 346 16.73 5.77 5.92
C GLN A 346 17.54 6.66 6.87
N GLY A 347 18.39 6.05 7.71
CA GLY A 347 19.20 6.77 8.69
C GLY A 347 18.90 6.38 10.14
N GLY A 348 19.79 6.80 11.05
CA GLY A 348 19.76 6.48 12.48
C GLY A 348 19.22 7.63 13.35
N GLY A 349 18.54 7.28 14.44
CA GLY A 349 18.05 8.26 15.40
C GLY A 349 16.95 9.16 14.80
N ARG A 350 17.09 10.48 15.02
CA ARG A 350 16.14 11.50 14.53
C ARG A 350 16.41 11.95 13.09
N HIS A 351 17.65 11.81 12.61
CA HIS A 351 17.98 12.18 11.24
C HIS A 351 17.54 11.08 10.28
N LYS A 352 16.74 11.49 9.29
CA LYS A 352 16.14 10.61 8.30
C LYS A 352 16.29 11.24 6.92
N GLU A 353 16.85 10.49 5.99
CA GLU A 353 16.99 10.88 4.58
C GLU A 353 15.94 10.15 3.73
N PRO A 354 15.35 10.82 2.72
CA PRO A 354 14.41 10.18 1.82
C PRO A 354 15.09 9.07 1.02
N THR A 355 14.39 7.94 0.83
CA THR A 355 14.84 6.85 -0.05
C THR A 355 14.29 7.03 -1.46
N VAL A 356 14.74 6.19 -2.41
CA VAL A 356 14.14 6.13 -3.76
C VAL A 356 12.62 5.87 -3.71
N SER A 357 12.16 5.06 -2.75
CA SER A 357 10.73 4.81 -2.56
C SER A 357 9.97 6.08 -2.17
N HIS A 358 10.58 6.99 -1.40
CA HIS A 358 10.00 8.30 -1.09
C HIS A 358 9.93 9.19 -2.33
N ALA A 359 11.01 9.27 -3.10
CA ALA A 359 11.03 10.06 -4.33
C ALA A 359 9.99 9.58 -5.35
N VAL A 360 9.89 8.26 -5.57
CA VAL A 360 8.88 7.66 -6.45
C VAL A 360 7.47 7.88 -5.90
N TYR A 361 7.27 7.75 -4.60
CA TYR A 361 5.97 8.02 -3.98
C TYR A 361 5.55 9.46 -4.20
N GLY A 362 6.42 10.43 -3.87
CA GLY A 362 6.16 11.85 -4.07
C GLY A 362 5.89 12.19 -5.54
N PHE A 363 6.68 11.61 -6.46
CA PHE A 363 6.47 11.75 -7.90
C PHE A 363 5.03 11.37 -8.28
N ILE A 364 4.53 10.21 -7.86
CA ILE A 364 3.16 9.78 -8.17
C ILE A 364 2.09 10.54 -7.38
N ALA A 365 2.31 10.75 -6.08
CA ALA A 365 1.32 11.35 -5.18
C ALA A 365 0.95 12.78 -5.57
N THR A 366 1.90 13.58 -6.05
CA THR A 366 1.62 14.95 -6.54
C THR A 366 0.61 14.93 -7.67
N THR A 367 0.84 14.08 -8.68
CA THR A 367 -0.10 13.93 -9.80
C THR A 367 -1.46 13.44 -9.31
N LEU A 368 -1.52 12.37 -8.51
CA LEU A 368 -2.79 11.84 -8.05
C LEU A 368 -3.61 12.83 -7.17
N ARG A 369 -3.01 13.91 -6.67
CA ARG A 369 -3.75 14.97 -5.96
C ARG A 369 -4.30 16.04 -6.88
N GLU A 370 -3.57 16.31 -7.95
CA GLU A 370 -3.97 17.26 -8.98
C GLU A 370 -5.12 16.71 -9.84
N PHE A 371 -5.15 15.39 -10.07
CA PHE A 371 -6.18 14.72 -10.86
C PHE A 371 -7.07 13.85 -9.95
N GLN A 372 -8.29 14.31 -9.64
CA GLN A 372 -9.17 13.69 -8.63
C GLN A 372 -10.10 12.62 -9.20
N LEU A 373 -10.17 12.48 -10.52
CA LEU A 373 -10.96 11.47 -11.21
C LEU A 373 -10.04 10.37 -11.73
N CYS A 374 -10.49 9.12 -11.69
CA CYS A 374 -9.88 8.01 -12.42
C CYS A 374 -10.90 7.41 -13.39
N ALA A 375 -10.42 6.85 -14.50
CA ALA A 375 -11.24 6.15 -15.48
C ALA A 375 -10.63 4.78 -15.82
N ASN A 376 -11.47 3.86 -16.28
CA ASN A 376 -10.99 2.58 -16.80
C ASN A 376 -10.12 2.82 -18.03
N LEU A 377 -8.94 2.21 -18.02
CA LEU A 377 -7.99 2.23 -19.12
C LEU A 377 -7.64 0.79 -19.49
N VAL A 378 -7.60 0.51 -20.78
CA VAL A 378 -7.21 -0.78 -21.34
C VAL A 378 -5.93 -0.60 -22.14
N VAL A 379 -4.92 -1.41 -21.82
CA VAL A 379 -3.69 -1.50 -22.62
C VAL A 379 -3.92 -2.46 -23.79
N GLN A 380 -3.86 -1.95 -25.02
CA GLN A 380 -4.03 -2.72 -26.25
C GLN A 380 -2.69 -2.91 -26.96
N GLU A 381 -2.55 -4.07 -27.63
CA GLU A 381 -1.44 -4.38 -28.54
C GLU A 381 -0.02 -4.30 -27.94
N CYS A 382 0.11 -4.27 -26.60
CA CYS A 382 1.41 -4.20 -25.94
C CYS A 382 2.24 -5.48 -26.10
N ASP A 383 3.53 -5.37 -25.80
CA ASP A 383 4.34 -6.55 -25.56
C ASP A 383 3.92 -7.27 -24.27
N TYR A 384 4.45 -8.46 -24.10
CA TYR A 384 4.19 -9.30 -22.95
C TYR A 384 5.51 -9.78 -22.35
N TYR A 385 5.48 -10.08 -21.05
CA TYR A 385 6.56 -10.81 -20.41
C TYR A 385 6.03 -12.16 -19.89
N GLU A 386 6.92 -13.16 -19.87
CA GLU A 386 6.64 -14.46 -19.26
C GLU A 386 6.91 -14.40 -17.77
N GLY A 387 5.85 -14.45 -16.97
CA GLY A 387 5.91 -14.50 -15.51
C GLY A 387 6.68 -15.72 -15.01
N ILE A 388 7.25 -15.62 -13.82
CA ILE A 388 8.13 -16.65 -13.26
C ILE A 388 7.71 -17.09 -11.85
N GLY A 389 8.23 -18.24 -11.43
CA GLY A 389 7.98 -18.81 -10.12
C GLY A 389 6.59 -19.43 -10.01
N GLU A 390 5.95 -19.21 -8.87
CA GLU A 390 4.67 -19.82 -8.53
C GLU A 390 3.48 -19.30 -9.35
N HIS A 391 3.63 -18.13 -9.94
CA HIS A 391 2.60 -17.40 -10.66
C HIS A 391 3.03 -17.14 -12.11
N CYS A 392 3.59 -18.16 -12.79
CA CYS A 392 3.97 -18.05 -14.19
C CYS A 392 2.75 -17.85 -15.11
N GLY A 393 3.00 -17.24 -16.27
CA GLY A 393 1.97 -16.93 -17.25
C GLY A 393 2.36 -15.74 -18.10
N ARG A 394 1.62 -15.51 -19.19
CA ARG A 394 1.86 -14.38 -20.07
C ARG A 394 1.15 -13.14 -19.51
N HIS A 395 1.90 -12.09 -19.21
CA HIS A 395 1.39 -10.85 -18.62
C HIS A 395 1.73 -9.65 -19.49
N SER A 396 0.90 -8.60 -19.45
CA SER A 396 1.20 -7.34 -20.16
C SER A 396 2.53 -6.77 -19.69
N ALA A 397 3.35 -6.28 -20.61
CA ALA A 397 4.57 -5.55 -20.31
C ALA A 397 4.31 -4.16 -19.70
N LEU A 398 3.08 -3.67 -19.72
CA LEU A 398 2.71 -2.37 -19.19
C LEU A 398 1.66 -2.49 -18.08
N GLU A 399 1.69 -1.53 -17.16
CA GLU A 399 0.58 -1.22 -16.26
C GLU A 399 0.27 0.26 -16.44
N ALA A 400 -1.00 0.67 -16.47
CA ALA A 400 -1.33 2.08 -16.65
C ALA A 400 -2.61 2.46 -15.91
N GLY A 401 -2.68 3.72 -15.47
CA GLY A 401 -3.87 4.34 -14.90
C GLY A 401 -4.14 5.69 -15.56
N PHE A 402 -5.41 6.00 -15.81
CA PHE A 402 -5.86 7.27 -16.36
C PHE A 402 -6.45 8.14 -15.26
N PHE A 403 -6.06 9.41 -15.23
CA PHE A 403 -6.50 10.39 -14.26
C PHE A 403 -6.94 11.69 -14.95
N ALA A 404 -7.97 12.33 -14.40
CA ALA A 404 -8.51 13.58 -14.91
C ALA A 404 -8.74 14.59 -13.78
N ARG A 405 -8.64 15.88 -14.11
CA ARG A 405 -9.06 16.97 -13.23
C ARG A 405 -10.57 17.09 -13.24
N GLU A 406 -11.17 17.47 -12.12
CA GLU A 406 -12.59 17.86 -12.10
C GLU A 406 -12.82 19.16 -12.89
N ASP A 407 -11.86 20.08 -12.87
CA ASP A 407 -11.88 21.33 -13.63
C ASP A 407 -11.26 21.14 -15.03
N SER A 408 -12.06 20.70 -16.00
CA SER A 408 -11.56 20.50 -17.38
C SER A 408 -11.15 21.78 -18.11
N THR A 409 -11.24 22.95 -17.46
CA THR A 409 -10.86 24.26 -18.02
C THR A 409 -9.37 24.55 -17.91
N SER A 410 -8.66 23.85 -17.02
CA SER A 410 -7.23 24.02 -16.79
C SER A 410 -6.43 22.96 -17.56
N ALA A 411 -5.48 23.38 -18.40
CA ALA A 411 -4.56 22.46 -19.06
C ALA A 411 -3.33 22.15 -18.17
N PRO A 412 -2.81 20.91 -18.16
CA PRO A 412 -3.38 19.71 -18.78
C PRO A 412 -4.58 19.18 -17.97
N ALA A 413 -5.64 18.77 -18.67
CA ALA A 413 -6.86 18.27 -18.03
C ALA A 413 -6.76 16.78 -17.66
N TYR A 414 -5.83 16.05 -18.28
CA TYR A 414 -5.67 14.60 -18.09
C TYR A 414 -4.21 14.21 -17.89
N CYS A 415 -4.00 13.10 -17.20
CA CYS A 415 -2.71 12.46 -17.02
C CYS A 415 -2.86 10.95 -17.11
N VAL A 416 -1.95 10.29 -17.82
CA VAL A 416 -1.79 8.84 -17.77
C VAL A 416 -0.48 8.52 -17.06
N VAL A 417 -0.56 7.71 -16.01
CA VAL A 417 0.62 7.11 -15.39
C VAL A 417 0.83 5.75 -16.03
N VAL A 418 2.00 5.53 -16.64
CA VAL A 418 2.38 4.25 -17.27
C VAL A 418 3.62 3.70 -16.58
N VAL A 419 3.61 2.40 -16.30
CA VAL A 419 4.75 1.65 -15.82
C VAL A 419 5.18 0.66 -16.90
N ASN A 420 6.42 0.78 -17.38
CA ASN A 420 7.03 -0.25 -18.20
C ASN A 420 7.64 -1.33 -17.29
N LYS A 421 7.04 -2.54 -17.30
CA LYS A 421 7.44 -3.70 -16.49
C LYS A 421 8.52 -4.56 -17.18
N SER A 422 8.95 -4.20 -18.37
CA SER A 422 9.85 -4.98 -19.21
C SER A 422 11.28 -4.47 -19.17
N ALA A 423 12.24 -5.37 -19.41
CA ALA A 423 13.63 -5.05 -19.70
C ALA A 423 13.83 -4.45 -21.12
N ARG A 424 12.74 -4.34 -21.90
CA ARG A 424 12.75 -3.78 -23.25
C ARG A 424 12.04 -2.43 -23.26
N GLN A 425 12.47 -1.56 -24.17
CA GLN A 425 11.72 -0.35 -24.50
C GLN A 425 10.33 -0.73 -25.02
N GLN A 426 9.34 0.13 -24.75
CA GLN A 426 7.98 -0.02 -25.26
C GLN A 426 7.61 1.22 -26.06
N ARG A 427 7.03 1.02 -27.25
CA ARG A 427 6.58 2.13 -28.09
C ARG A 427 5.09 2.36 -27.86
N LEU A 428 4.76 3.54 -27.34
CA LEU A 428 3.38 4.01 -27.20
C LEU A 428 3.03 4.85 -28.43
N GLU A 429 2.12 4.34 -29.25
CA GLU A 429 1.69 5.03 -30.48
C GLU A 429 0.60 6.06 -30.25
N GLY A 430 -0.24 5.85 -29.24
CA GLY A 430 -1.34 6.76 -28.99
C GLY A 430 -2.12 6.43 -27.74
N ILE A 431 -2.83 7.45 -27.28
CA ILE A 431 -3.83 7.36 -26.22
C ILE A 431 -5.12 7.85 -26.86
N ILE A 432 -6.15 7.01 -26.79
CA ILE A 432 -7.45 7.26 -27.42
C ILE A 432 -8.55 7.09 -26.39
N ASP A 433 -9.67 7.78 -26.55
CA ASP A 433 -10.89 7.43 -25.83
C ASP A 433 -11.66 6.31 -26.55
N LYS A 434 -12.67 5.73 -25.89
CA LYS A 434 -13.55 4.69 -26.47
C LYS A 434 -14.31 5.12 -27.73
N ASP A 435 -14.51 6.43 -27.92
CA ASP A 435 -15.10 7.00 -29.13
C ASP A 435 -14.04 7.18 -30.24
N ARG A 436 -12.82 6.70 -30.02
CA ARG A 436 -11.64 6.80 -30.90
C ARG A 436 -11.18 8.23 -31.17
N ARG A 437 -11.47 9.15 -30.25
CA ARG A 437 -10.86 10.49 -30.29
C ARG A 437 -9.46 10.41 -29.72
N ASN A 438 -8.51 10.98 -30.44
CA ASN A 438 -7.12 11.04 -30.01
C ASN A 438 -6.94 12.11 -28.92
N PHE A 439 -6.08 11.80 -27.96
CA PHE A 439 -5.49 12.81 -27.09
C PHE A 439 -4.22 13.38 -27.72
N ILE A 440 -3.94 14.65 -27.44
CA ILE A 440 -2.63 15.25 -27.72
C ILE A 440 -1.79 15.08 -26.47
N ILE A 441 -0.59 14.50 -26.60
CA ILE A 441 0.39 14.50 -25.52
C ILE A 441 0.97 15.90 -25.42
N SER A 442 0.85 16.56 -24.27
CA SER A 442 1.37 17.92 -24.05
C SER A 442 2.74 17.92 -23.38
N ASP A 443 2.99 16.95 -22.50
CA ASP A 443 4.28 16.78 -21.81
C ASP A 443 4.43 15.33 -21.32
N VAL A 444 5.66 14.90 -21.08
CA VAL A 444 5.98 13.61 -20.51
C VAL A 444 7.08 13.75 -19.48
N GLU A 445 6.77 13.43 -18.23
CA GLU A 445 7.75 13.24 -17.16
C GLU A 445 8.09 11.76 -17.04
N VAL A 446 9.38 11.40 -17.12
CA VAL A 446 9.85 10.04 -16.94
C VAL A 446 10.73 9.96 -15.70
N PHE A 447 10.34 9.10 -14.77
CA PHE A 447 11.16 8.68 -13.65
C PHE A 447 11.80 7.33 -13.96
N SER A 448 13.12 7.31 -14.07
CA SER A 448 13.90 6.10 -14.39
C SER A 448 15.22 6.05 -13.62
N SER A 449 15.80 4.85 -13.53
CA SER A 449 17.16 4.66 -13.06
C SER A 449 18.16 5.09 -14.13
N CYS A 450 19.14 5.93 -13.79
CA CYS A 450 20.22 6.36 -14.69
C CYS A 450 21.14 5.21 -15.13
N GLU A 451 21.22 4.14 -14.34
CA GLU A 451 22.06 2.98 -14.63
C GLU A 451 21.19 1.74 -14.88
N PRO A 452 21.55 0.89 -15.86
CA PRO A 452 20.93 -0.43 -16.07
C PRO A 452 21.05 -1.40 -14.87
N GLY A 453 21.67 -0.98 -13.76
CA GLY A 453 21.75 -1.74 -12.51
C GLY A 453 20.61 -1.38 -11.57
N LEU A 454 19.91 -2.39 -11.06
CA LEU A 454 18.86 -2.27 -10.05
C LEU A 454 19.47 -2.11 -8.64
N SER A 455 20.49 -1.27 -8.50
CA SER A 455 21.23 -1.12 -7.26
C SER A 455 20.60 -0.03 -6.36
N LYS A 456 20.96 -0.06 -5.07
CA LYS A 456 20.55 0.98 -4.11
C LYS A 456 21.23 2.33 -4.36
N ASP A 457 22.33 2.34 -5.11
CA ASP A 457 23.15 3.52 -5.39
C ASP A 457 22.79 4.17 -6.74
N SER A 458 21.87 3.56 -7.48
CA SER A 458 21.39 4.06 -8.76
C SER A 458 20.77 5.44 -8.59
N LYS A 459 21.40 6.43 -9.22
CA LYS A 459 20.81 7.77 -9.33
C LYS A 459 19.51 7.63 -10.12
N CYS A 460 18.45 8.21 -9.58
CA CYS A 460 17.20 8.35 -10.30
C CYS A 460 17.16 9.75 -10.89
N GLN A 461 16.58 9.88 -12.07
CA GLN A 461 16.38 11.17 -12.73
C GLN A 461 14.93 11.31 -13.17
N ILE A 462 14.45 12.55 -13.12
CA ILE A 462 13.25 12.96 -13.82
C ILE A 462 13.73 13.61 -15.11
N SER A 463 13.25 13.09 -16.24
CA SER A 463 13.52 13.67 -17.56
C SER A 463 12.22 14.09 -18.22
N HIS A 464 12.29 15.15 -19.02
CA HIS A 464 11.16 15.64 -19.83
C HIS A 464 11.40 15.24 -21.28
N ASN A 465 10.40 14.61 -21.92
CA ASN A 465 10.47 14.28 -23.33
C ASN A 465 9.56 15.21 -24.14
N THR A 466 10.15 15.93 -25.09
CA THR A 466 9.45 16.86 -25.99
C THR A 466 9.19 16.29 -27.39
N ASP A 467 9.71 15.09 -27.70
CA ASP A 467 9.38 14.37 -28.94
C ASP A 467 8.11 13.53 -28.75
N LEU A 468 6.99 14.20 -28.99
CA LEU A 468 5.64 13.69 -28.71
C LEU A 468 5.10 12.77 -29.82
N GLY A 469 5.79 12.68 -30.97
CA GLY A 469 5.32 11.92 -32.12
C GLY A 469 5.53 10.41 -32.01
N ASN A 470 6.48 9.97 -31.18
CA ASN A 470 6.78 8.55 -30.92
C ASN A 470 7.29 8.36 -29.49
N LEU A 471 6.38 8.21 -28.53
CA LEU A 471 6.79 8.04 -27.15
C LEU A 471 7.40 6.65 -26.93
N ILE A 472 8.69 6.63 -26.59
CA ILE A 472 9.42 5.43 -26.18
C ILE A 472 9.51 5.41 -24.65
N LEU A 473 8.96 4.36 -24.05
CA LEU A 473 9.03 4.13 -22.61
C LEU A 473 10.29 3.32 -22.30
N ASP A 474 11.14 3.83 -21.43
CA ASP A 474 12.37 3.16 -21.02
C ASP A 474 12.09 1.85 -20.28
N PRO A 475 12.99 0.85 -20.33
CA PRO A 475 12.87 -0.36 -19.52
C PRO A 475 12.73 -0.02 -18.04
N TYR A 476 11.84 -0.72 -17.33
CA TYR A 476 11.63 -0.51 -15.89
C TYR A 476 11.51 0.98 -15.54
N SER A 477 10.50 1.66 -16.08
CA SER A 477 10.30 3.10 -15.89
C SER A 477 8.88 3.43 -15.47
N ILE A 478 8.72 4.64 -14.93
CA ILE A 478 7.43 5.22 -14.57
C ILE A 478 7.30 6.54 -15.33
N SER A 479 6.29 6.66 -16.17
CA SER A 479 6.04 7.86 -16.98
C SER A 479 4.70 8.48 -16.60
N LYS A 480 4.67 9.80 -16.44
CA LYS A 480 3.44 10.58 -16.45
C LYS A 480 3.32 11.24 -17.80
N ILE A 481 2.21 11.01 -18.46
CA ILE A 481 1.93 11.52 -19.80
C ILE A 481 0.77 12.49 -19.65
N PHE A 482 1.05 13.77 -19.74
CA PHE A 482 0.05 14.82 -19.65
C PHE A 482 -0.64 15.00 -21.00
N LEU A 483 -1.96 15.11 -20.97
CA LEU A 483 -2.76 15.14 -22.18
C LEU A 483 -3.69 16.34 -22.23
N GLU A 484 -3.91 16.79 -23.46
CA GLU A 484 -4.95 17.73 -23.83
C GLU A 484 -5.94 17.05 -24.79
N ARG A 485 -7.21 17.45 -24.70
CA ARG A 485 -8.22 17.01 -25.65
C ARG A 485 -8.14 17.89 -26.88
N VAL A 486 -8.16 17.29 -28.07
CA VAL A 486 -8.28 18.04 -29.33
C VAL A 486 -9.62 18.79 -29.32
N PRO A 487 -9.63 20.13 -29.33
CA PRO A 487 -10.87 20.89 -29.42
C PRO A 487 -11.51 20.64 -30.80
N ASN A 488 -12.78 20.25 -30.83
CA ASN A 488 -13.65 20.23 -32.03
C ASN A 488 -13.43 19.10 -33.07
N TYR A 489 -13.34 17.84 -32.65
CA TYR A 489 -13.71 16.69 -33.49
C TYR A 489 -14.77 15.82 -32.80
#